data_AF-A0A8C5D847-F1
#
_entry.id   AF-A0A8C5D847-F1
#
_cell.length_a   1.000
_cell.length_b   1.000
_cell.length_c   1.000
_cell.angle_alpha   90.00
_cell.angle_beta   90.00
_cell.angle_gamma   90.00
#
_symmetry.space_group_name_H-M   'P 1'
#
loop_
_entity.id
_entity.type
_entity.pdbx_description
1 polymer ?
#
loop_
_entity_poly.entity_id
_entity_poly.type
_entity_poly.pdbx_seq_one_letter_code
_entity_poly.pdbx_strand_id
1 'polypeptide(L)'
;IAMDVLQRKVIQEDVVQYRLFLVQTDGLSPQQIEQRLTHLVDDILANVAPLLIDYIWQHQPFGLKYHPKKGDVPAHIGGSTQFGDSIEDEWFIVYLLQQITEAFPELAACAEDNDGEFLLIEAADYLPKWLNPDTSENRVFIYHGKLHIIPSPSKASSVGFSKDIVPSVAQALALLLTHAEACEASGKMNAAVRKRLHGYPEKIKAGLHRAHCFVPAGVAAVLSRRPKLVAQAVSAFYLRDPIDLQACRVFKTFPPDKRVLTMVTFTRCLYAQLQQQQFTPERRSGFTLPPRSHPQYKAHELGMKLAHGFEILCSRCRLPSSDPDAAISCNPQWKRFMESLIRNGYFQGELEGSARHRKLKKSAENFFKTSVASKSSDLSPGEEVLQLLQTESPLDMEELEKLESQLPQEDSDSWLDITAQDLEQLLTERSGGRADIGTEEEEAGYSLVAVTQGMKNFLNAMSSHEGAEIPWRSSNQPLNIDPDLVSKAMDRLLGNTVDELDSDDFDEDEDEEDDEVEEDEEGAHGQVESNGTDSLGSIKEIMEQMDQELLSTNIGQSFGQTVNPSLSFISAPQLNFYSIQPLDLDVNLVANLLESLSCEAGLAGPASNLLQSLGIHLPPNSDTT
;
A
#
# COMPACT_ATOMS: atom_id res chain seq x y z
N ILE A 1 -28.31 -24.59 3.31
CA ILE A 1 -26.86 -24.79 3.13
C ILE A 1 -26.37 -23.50 2.51
N ALA A 2 -26.04 -22.53 3.36
CA ALA A 2 -25.59 -21.21 2.92
C ALA A 2 -24.09 -21.31 2.64
N MET A 3 -23.67 -20.82 1.48
CA MET A 3 -22.28 -20.74 1.04
C MET A 3 -21.51 -19.81 1.97
N ASP A 4 -20.63 -20.39 2.78
CA ASP A 4 -19.58 -19.70 3.53
C ASP A 4 -18.35 -19.65 2.60
N VAL A 5 -18.43 -18.82 1.56
CA VAL A 5 -17.33 -18.59 0.61
C VAL A 5 -16.50 -17.42 1.15
N LEU A 6 -15.29 -17.74 1.60
CA LEU A 6 -14.17 -16.82 1.84
C LEU A 6 -14.41 -15.71 2.87
N GLN A 7 -14.53 -16.06 4.15
CA GLN A 7 -14.05 -15.16 5.20
C GLN A 7 -12.52 -15.18 5.18
N ARG A 8 -11.89 -14.44 4.25
CA ARG A 8 -10.47 -14.07 4.41
C ARG A 8 -10.34 -13.43 5.80
N LYS A 9 -9.42 -13.93 6.62
CA LYS A 9 -9.07 -13.26 7.88
C LYS A 9 -8.57 -11.87 7.50
N VAL A 10 -9.38 -10.85 7.76
CA VAL A 10 -8.99 -9.47 7.51
C VAL A 10 -7.97 -9.10 8.57
N ILE A 11 -6.70 -9.27 8.23
CA ILE A 11 -5.60 -8.67 8.98
C ILE A 11 -5.66 -7.17 8.68
N GLN A 12 -5.47 -6.36 9.71
CA GLN A 12 -5.41 -4.91 9.56
C GLN A 12 -4.20 -4.55 8.69
N GLU A 13 -4.35 -3.53 7.84
CA GLU A 13 -3.23 -3.00 7.04
C GLU A 13 -2.03 -2.64 7.94
N ASP A 14 -0.84 -2.91 7.43
CA ASP A 14 0.46 -2.66 8.08
C ASP A 14 0.68 -3.41 9.41
N VAL A 15 0.07 -4.58 9.56
CA VAL A 15 0.23 -5.44 10.74
C VAL A 15 0.79 -6.80 10.35
N VAL A 16 1.92 -7.17 10.95
CA VAL A 16 2.44 -8.53 10.89
C VAL A 16 1.99 -9.31 12.14
N GLN A 17 1.35 -10.45 11.90
CA GLN A 17 0.95 -11.40 12.93
C GLN A 17 1.92 -12.57 12.94
N TYR A 18 2.44 -12.92 14.12
CA TYR A 18 3.37 -14.03 14.29
C TYR A 18 2.88 -15.00 15.35
N ARG A 19 3.01 -16.28 15.05
CA ARG A 19 2.53 -17.39 15.88
C ARG A 19 3.62 -18.45 15.98
N LEU A 20 3.95 -18.87 17.21
CA LEU A 20 4.94 -19.88 17.56
C LEU A 20 4.24 -21.06 18.22
N PHE A 21 4.33 -22.21 17.58
CA PHE A 21 3.67 -23.45 18.01
C PHE A 21 4.69 -24.45 18.52
N LEU A 22 4.32 -25.18 19.58
CA LEU A 22 5.07 -26.36 20.00
C LEU A 22 4.83 -27.49 18.99
N VAL A 23 5.91 -27.96 18.37
CA VAL A 23 5.86 -29.05 17.38
C VAL A 23 5.69 -30.40 18.07
N GLN A 24 6.30 -30.57 19.24
CA GLN A 24 6.18 -31.79 20.04
C GLN A 24 5.19 -31.58 21.20
N THR A 25 4.00 -32.15 21.09
CA THR A 25 2.95 -32.08 22.13
C THR A 25 2.57 -33.46 22.70
N ASP A 26 3.22 -34.52 22.24
CA ASP A 26 2.87 -35.90 22.58
C ASP A 26 3.01 -36.17 24.08
N GLY A 27 1.89 -36.50 24.72
CA GLY A 27 1.83 -36.91 26.13
C GLY A 27 1.74 -35.78 27.15
N LEU A 28 1.70 -34.51 26.74
CA LEU A 28 1.55 -33.37 27.65
C LEU A 28 0.08 -33.06 27.92
N SER A 29 -0.26 -32.82 29.18
CA SER A 29 -1.57 -32.29 29.55
C SER A 29 -1.72 -30.83 29.10
N PRO A 30 -2.94 -30.32 28.85
CA PRO A 30 -3.14 -28.92 28.49
C PRO A 30 -2.53 -27.93 29.50
N GLN A 31 -2.50 -28.30 30.79
CA GLN A 31 -1.90 -27.50 31.86
C GLN A 31 -0.37 -27.47 31.77
N GLN A 32 0.25 -28.59 31.39
CA GLN A 32 1.69 -28.65 31.16
C GLN A 32 2.10 -27.86 29.93
N ILE A 33 1.28 -27.90 28.86
CA ILE A 33 1.49 -27.10 27.65
C ILE A 33 1.42 -25.60 27.98
N GLU A 34 0.41 -25.18 28.75
CA GLU A 34 0.28 -23.79 29.21
C GLU A 34 1.50 -23.34 30.03
N GLN A 35 1.93 -24.14 31.00
CA GLN A 35 3.12 -23.84 31.81
C GLN A 35 4.39 -23.75 30.95
N ARG A 36 4.57 -24.69 30.01
CA ARG A 36 5.72 -24.71 29.11
C ARG A 36 5.73 -23.48 28.19
N LEU A 37 4.61 -23.17 27.54
CA LEU A 37 4.49 -22.02 26.65
C LEU A 37 4.71 -20.71 27.42
N THR A 38 4.18 -20.60 28.64
CA THR A 38 4.38 -19.39 29.47
C THR A 38 5.86 -19.22 29.85
N HIS A 39 6.54 -20.30 30.27
CA HIS A 39 7.97 -20.25 30.57
C HIS A 39 8.81 -19.91 29.32
N LEU A 40 8.43 -20.46 28.17
CA LEU A 40 9.09 -20.15 26.90
C LEU A 40 8.93 -18.69 26.50
N VAL A 41 7.81 -18.02 26.79
CA VAL A 41 7.68 -16.58 26.52
C VAL A 41 8.80 -15.81 27.23
N ASP A 42 9.03 -16.10 28.51
CA ASP A 42 10.05 -15.42 29.31
C ASP A 42 11.47 -15.74 28.80
N ASP A 43 11.75 -17.02 28.52
CA ASP A 43 13.05 -17.46 27.97
C ASP A 43 13.34 -16.84 26.59
N ILE A 44 12.33 -16.80 25.71
CA ILE A 44 12.45 -16.21 24.38
C ILE A 44 12.73 -14.72 24.51
N LEU A 45 11.94 -13.99 25.31
CA LEU A 45 12.12 -12.56 25.51
C LEU A 45 13.50 -12.26 26.09
N ALA A 46 14.01 -13.08 27.02
CA ALA A 46 15.36 -12.93 27.55
C ALA A 46 16.44 -13.14 26.48
N ASN A 47 16.24 -14.10 25.57
CA ASN A 47 17.18 -14.38 24.47
C ASN A 47 17.23 -13.25 23.42
N VAL A 48 16.06 -12.69 23.05
CA VAL A 48 15.99 -11.62 22.03
C VAL A 48 16.12 -10.20 22.60
N ALA A 49 16.05 -10.03 23.92
CA ALA A 49 16.16 -8.73 24.59
C ALA A 49 17.36 -7.88 24.14
N PRO A 50 18.59 -8.41 23.97
CA PRO A 50 19.72 -7.61 23.51
C PRO A 50 19.49 -6.93 22.15
N LEU A 51 18.71 -7.56 21.27
CA LEU A 51 18.37 -6.99 19.96
C LEU A 51 17.21 -5.99 20.06
N LEU A 52 16.26 -6.22 20.97
CA LEU A 52 15.07 -5.38 21.16
C LEU A 52 15.36 -4.10 21.95
N ILE A 53 16.33 -4.11 22.87
CA ILE A 53 16.62 -2.98 23.76
C ILE A 53 17.10 -1.75 22.97
N ASP A 54 17.93 -1.95 21.94
CA ASP A 54 18.47 -0.83 21.15
C ASP A 54 17.61 -0.50 19.92
N TYR A 55 16.67 -1.37 19.54
CA TYR A 55 15.81 -1.16 18.37
C TYR A 55 14.75 -0.06 18.61
N ILE A 56 14.62 0.85 17.64
CA ILE A 56 13.60 1.89 17.60
C ILE A 56 12.51 1.44 16.63
N TRP A 57 11.38 0.99 17.18
CA TRP A 57 10.20 0.58 16.40
C TRP A 57 9.46 1.79 15.85
N GLN A 58 8.92 1.65 14.64
CA GLN A 58 8.13 2.69 13.98
C GLN A 58 6.83 2.98 14.74
N HIS A 59 6.06 1.94 15.06
CA HIS A 59 4.76 2.10 15.74
C HIS A 59 4.61 1.24 16.99
N GLN A 60 4.58 -0.09 16.87
CA GLN A 60 4.46 -0.99 18.02
C GLN A 60 5.70 -1.88 18.16
N PRO A 61 6.16 -2.16 19.40
CA PRO A 61 7.26 -3.10 19.59
C PRO A 61 6.82 -4.55 19.37
N PHE A 62 7.80 -5.42 19.12
CA PHE A 62 7.62 -6.86 19.18
C PHE A 62 7.18 -7.30 20.58
N GLY A 63 6.16 -8.16 20.65
CA GLY A 63 5.58 -8.62 21.91
C GLY A 63 4.99 -10.01 21.79
N LEU A 64 5.33 -10.88 22.74
CA LEU A 64 4.88 -12.27 22.77
C LEU A 64 3.92 -12.47 23.93
N LYS A 65 2.79 -13.14 23.67
CA LYS A 65 1.81 -13.52 24.69
C LYS A 65 1.38 -14.96 24.47
N TYR A 66 1.08 -15.65 25.57
CA TYR A 66 0.46 -16.97 25.51
C TYR A 66 -1.01 -16.85 25.08
N HIS A 67 -1.41 -17.68 24.13
CA HIS A 67 -2.79 -17.82 23.67
C HIS A 67 -3.28 -19.26 23.88
N PRO A 68 -4.38 -19.47 24.62
CA PRO A 68 -4.95 -20.80 24.81
C PRO A 68 -5.56 -21.33 23.50
N LYS A 69 -5.74 -22.65 23.43
CA LYS A 69 -6.38 -23.31 22.28
C LYS A 69 -7.75 -22.70 22.00
N LYS A 70 -7.98 -22.25 20.77
CA LYS A 70 -9.25 -21.66 20.32
C LYS A 70 -9.67 -22.25 18.99
N GLY A 71 -10.76 -23.03 19.00
CA GLY A 71 -11.24 -23.74 17.81
C GLY A 71 -10.17 -24.71 17.28
N ASP A 72 -9.84 -24.57 16.00
CA ASP A 72 -8.86 -25.39 15.28
C ASP A 72 -7.40 -24.93 15.47
N VAL A 73 -7.18 -23.78 16.12
CA VAL A 73 -5.84 -23.26 16.40
C VAL A 73 -5.35 -23.82 17.76
N PRO A 74 -4.23 -24.56 17.80
CA PRO A 74 -3.65 -25.07 19.04
C PRO A 74 -3.17 -23.94 19.96
N ALA A 75 -2.91 -24.28 21.22
CA ALA A 75 -2.30 -23.34 22.16
C ALA A 75 -0.92 -22.92 21.64
N HIS A 76 -0.62 -21.63 21.66
CA HIS A 76 0.56 -21.08 21.00
C HIS A 76 1.03 -19.79 21.69
N ILE A 77 2.26 -19.40 21.38
CA ILE A 77 2.78 -18.08 21.70
C ILE A 77 2.53 -17.21 20.47
N GLY A 78 2.02 -16.01 20.62
CA GLY A 78 1.76 -15.15 19.48
C GLY A 78 1.69 -13.68 19.83
N GLY A 79 1.90 -12.88 18.80
CA GLY A 79 1.84 -11.43 18.86
C GLY A 79 1.43 -10.84 17.53
N SER A 80 1.14 -9.55 17.56
CA SER A 80 0.86 -8.74 16.39
C SER A 80 1.61 -7.43 16.55
N THR A 81 2.32 -7.02 15.52
CA THR A 81 3.06 -5.77 15.52
C THR A 81 2.62 -4.95 14.33
N GLN A 82 2.14 -3.74 14.60
CA GLN A 82 1.89 -2.76 13.56
C GLN A 82 3.21 -2.09 13.19
N PHE A 83 3.65 -2.28 11.95
CA PHE A 83 4.91 -1.76 11.43
C PHE A 83 4.75 -0.42 10.70
N GLY A 84 3.53 -0.07 10.28
CA GLY A 84 3.24 1.18 9.56
C GLY A 84 4.06 1.28 8.28
N ASP A 85 4.74 2.41 8.07
CA ASP A 85 5.54 2.61 6.86
C ASP A 85 6.93 1.91 6.89
N SER A 86 7.29 1.23 7.98
CA SER A 86 8.61 0.59 8.14
C SER A 86 8.56 -0.90 7.79
N ILE A 87 8.74 -1.23 6.52
CA ILE A 87 8.91 -2.63 6.06
C ILE A 87 10.10 -3.31 6.76
N GLU A 88 11.10 -2.54 7.20
CA GLU A 88 12.24 -3.07 7.95
C GLU A 88 11.85 -3.64 9.33
N ASP A 89 10.77 -3.14 9.95
CA ASP A 89 10.26 -3.67 11.22
C ASP A 89 9.66 -5.07 11.02
N GLU A 90 8.93 -5.28 9.92
CA GLU A 90 8.39 -6.58 9.53
C GLU A 90 9.51 -7.60 9.30
N TRP A 91 10.51 -7.26 8.50
CA TRP A 91 11.64 -8.16 8.21
C TRP A 91 12.54 -8.40 9.42
N PHE A 92 12.65 -7.43 10.33
CA PHE A 92 13.32 -7.65 11.60
C PHE A 92 12.57 -8.68 12.46
N ILE A 93 11.23 -8.69 12.44
CA ILE A 93 10.44 -9.73 13.11
C ILE A 93 10.71 -11.10 12.50
N VAL A 94 10.79 -11.23 11.18
CA VAL A 94 11.16 -12.49 10.52
C VAL A 94 12.54 -12.97 10.97
N TYR A 95 13.52 -12.06 11.05
CA TYR A 95 14.85 -12.36 11.60
C TYR A 95 14.78 -12.87 13.05
N LEU A 96 13.98 -12.21 13.90
CA LEU A 96 13.77 -12.65 15.28
C LEU A 96 13.15 -14.05 15.33
N LEU A 97 12.13 -14.34 14.52
CA LEU A 97 11.52 -15.68 14.46
C LEU A 97 12.51 -16.74 14.00
N GLN A 98 13.40 -16.41 13.05
CA GLN A 98 14.47 -17.30 12.64
C GLN A 98 15.42 -17.63 13.82
N GLN A 99 15.86 -16.61 14.55
CA GLN A 99 16.73 -16.78 15.73
C GLN A 99 16.04 -17.54 16.87
N ILE A 100 14.74 -17.29 17.09
CA ILE A 100 13.94 -17.99 18.09
C ILE A 100 13.83 -19.47 17.74
N THR A 101 13.49 -19.81 16.50
CA THR A 101 13.32 -21.22 16.08
C THR A 101 14.66 -21.97 16.00
N GLU A 102 15.79 -21.27 15.84
CA GLU A 102 17.13 -21.83 15.93
C GLU A 102 17.54 -22.10 17.39
N ALA A 103 17.26 -21.17 18.31
CA ALA A 103 17.54 -21.34 19.73
C ALA A 103 16.59 -22.32 20.44
N PHE A 104 15.34 -22.40 19.99
CA PHE A 104 14.27 -23.24 20.55
C PHE A 104 13.76 -24.21 19.47
N PRO A 105 14.44 -25.34 19.23
CA PRO A 105 14.13 -26.30 18.16
C PRO A 105 12.77 -27.01 18.31
N GLU A 106 12.11 -26.85 19.46
CA GLU A 106 10.77 -27.36 19.73
C GLU A 106 9.65 -26.46 19.17
N LEU A 107 10.00 -25.27 18.66
CA LEU A 107 9.06 -24.27 18.17
C LEU A 107 9.09 -24.16 16.64
N ALA A 108 7.91 -24.10 16.04
CA ALA A 108 7.71 -23.68 14.64
C ALA A 108 6.98 -22.34 14.63
N ALA A 109 7.47 -21.38 13.84
CA ALA A 109 6.88 -20.05 13.70
C ALA A 109 6.12 -19.90 12.38
N CYS A 110 5.05 -19.10 12.39
CA CYS A 110 4.37 -18.58 11.21
C CYS A 110 4.38 -17.04 11.30
N ALA A 111 4.45 -16.37 10.16
CA ALA A 111 4.34 -14.92 10.05
C ALA A 111 3.42 -14.59 8.87
N GLU A 112 2.37 -13.81 9.13
CA GLU A 112 1.36 -13.43 8.14
C GLU A 112 1.12 -11.92 8.19
N ASP A 113 0.97 -11.26 7.05
CA ASP A 113 0.65 -9.84 6.89
C ASP A 113 -0.69 -9.67 6.14
N ASN A 114 -1.00 -8.45 5.66
CA ASN A 114 -2.20 -8.20 4.86
C ASN A 114 -2.23 -8.95 3.51
N ASP A 115 -1.07 -9.31 2.97
CA ASP A 115 -0.94 -10.09 1.73
C ASP A 115 -0.97 -11.61 1.99
N GLY A 116 -0.96 -12.01 3.26
CA GLY A 116 -1.01 -13.40 3.72
C GLY A 116 0.39 -13.93 3.98
N GLU A 117 0.87 -14.84 3.14
CA GLU A 117 2.18 -15.50 3.31
C GLU A 117 3.29 -14.74 2.57
N PHE A 118 3.61 -13.53 3.05
CA PHE A 118 4.56 -12.62 2.38
C PHE A 118 5.98 -13.18 2.21
N LEU A 119 6.39 -14.17 3.04
CA LEU A 119 7.67 -14.87 2.88
C LEU A 119 7.79 -15.56 1.51
N LEU A 120 6.66 -15.97 0.93
CA LEU A 120 6.63 -16.59 -0.40
C LEU A 120 6.89 -15.59 -1.52
N ILE A 121 6.64 -14.30 -1.30
CA ILE A 121 6.85 -13.24 -2.29
C ILE A 121 8.34 -13.10 -2.62
N GLU A 122 9.21 -13.11 -1.60
CA GLU A 122 10.67 -13.07 -1.81
C GLU A 122 11.20 -14.33 -2.51
N ALA A 123 10.48 -15.44 -2.41
CA ALA A 123 10.84 -16.71 -3.02
C ALA A 123 10.05 -17.01 -4.30
N ALA A 124 9.34 -16.02 -4.87
CA ALA A 124 8.36 -16.20 -5.94
C ALA A 124 8.90 -16.98 -7.15
N ASP A 125 10.12 -16.68 -7.60
CA ASP A 125 10.74 -17.33 -8.77
C ASP A 125 11.01 -18.83 -8.58
N TYR A 126 11.04 -19.29 -7.34
CA TYR A 126 11.40 -20.66 -6.96
C TYR A 126 10.22 -21.44 -6.37
N LEU A 127 9.01 -20.86 -6.36
CA LEU A 127 7.84 -21.51 -5.81
C LEU A 127 7.42 -22.73 -6.67
N PRO A 128 6.98 -23.82 -6.03
CA PRO A 128 6.31 -24.89 -6.76
C PRO A 128 5.03 -24.38 -7.43
N LYS A 129 4.76 -24.80 -8.68
CA LYS A 129 3.56 -24.39 -9.46
C LYS A 129 2.21 -24.64 -8.79
N TRP A 130 2.18 -25.43 -7.72
CA TRP A 130 0.95 -25.72 -6.98
C TRP A 130 0.71 -24.74 -5.83
N LEU A 131 1.74 -24.04 -5.37
CA LEU A 131 1.70 -23.20 -4.20
C LEU A 131 1.34 -21.77 -4.61
N ASN A 132 0.06 -21.47 -4.47
CA ASN A 132 -0.55 -20.17 -4.76
C ASN A 132 -1.26 -19.65 -3.49
N PRO A 133 -1.69 -18.38 -3.44
CA PRO A 133 -2.37 -17.79 -2.28
C PRO A 133 -3.55 -18.59 -1.74
N ASP A 134 -4.30 -19.28 -2.61
CA ASP A 134 -5.46 -20.09 -2.20
C ASP A 134 -5.07 -21.44 -1.56
N THR A 135 -3.81 -21.86 -1.71
CA THR A 135 -3.32 -23.18 -1.26
C THR A 135 -2.27 -23.10 -0.17
N SER A 136 -1.74 -21.91 0.12
CA SER A 136 -0.65 -21.70 1.08
C SER A 136 -1.10 -21.71 2.54
N GLU A 137 -2.41 -21.59 2.80
CA GLU A 137 -2.96 -21.49 4.15
C GLU A 137 -2.53 -22.66 5.06
N ASN A 138 -1.95 -22.33 6.22
CA ASN A 138 -1.42 -23.28 7.22
C ASN A 138 -0.34 -24.23 6.68
N ARG A 139 0.41 -23.84 5.64
CA ARG A 139 1.49 -24.66 5.05
C ARG A 139 2.88 -24.07 5.22
N VAL A 140 3.02 -22.80 5.54
CA VAL A 140 4.32 -22.12 5.60
C VAL A 140 4.74 -21.97 7.06
N PHE A 141 5.95 -22.43 7.36
CA PHE A 141 6.53 -22.40 8.70
C PHE A 141 8.01 -22.03 8.64
N ILE A 142 8.51 -21.33 9.66
CA ILE A 142 9.92 -21.21 9.97
C ILE A 142 10.22 -22.22 11.08
N TYR A 143 11.11 -23.17 10.81
CA TYR A 143 11.46 -24.24 11.74
C TYR A 143 12.97 -24.51 11.66
N HIS A 144 13.64 -24.65 12.80
CA HIS A 144 15.11 -24.71 12.91
C HIS A 144 15.83 -23.61 12.10
N GLY A 145 15.30 -22.38 12.13
CA GLY A 145 15.88 -21.25 11.39
C GLY A 145 15.78 -21.35 9.86
N LYS A 146 14.97 -22.25 9.30
CA LYS A 146 14.76 -22.41 7.86
C LYS A 146 13.28 -22.38 7.47
N LEU A 147 13.01 -21.99 6.23
CA LEU A 147 11.68 -22.05 5.65
C LEU A 147 11.29 -23.51 5.38
N HIS A 148 10.12 -23.89 5.88
CA HIS A 148 9.48 -25.18 5.67
C HIS A 148 8.10 -24.97 5.06
N ILE A 149 7.77 -25.77 4.06
CA ILE A 149 6.49 -25.75 3.34
C ILE A 149 5.93 -27.16 3.34
N ILE A 150 4.71 -27.32 3.87
CA ILE A 150 4.02 -28.60 3.88
C ILE A 150 3.72 -29.03 2.43
N PRO A 151 4.30 -30.14 1.95
CA PRO A 151 4.24 -30.51 0.54
C PRO A 151 2.82 -30.91 0.11
N SER A 152 2.61 -30.90 -1.21
CA SER A 152 1.46 -31.55 -1.84
C SER A 152 1.88 -32.89 -2.46
N PRO A 153 1.12 -33.98 -2.28
CA PRO A 153 1.44 -35.28 -2.84
C PRO A 153 1.66 -35.18 -4.35
N SER A 154 2.80 -35.71 -4.80
CA SER A 154 3.21 -35.74 -6.20
C SER A 154 3.55 -37.17 -6.59
N LYS A 155 3.70 -37.44 -7.90
CA LYS A 155 4.08 -38.78 -8.39
C LYS A 155 5.40 -39.31 -7.78
N ALA A 156 6.27 -38.42 -7.29
CA ALA A 156 7.55 -38.75 -6.67
C ALA A 156 7.51 -38.80 -5.13
N SER A 157 6.48 -38.26 -4.47
CA SER A 157 6.36 -38.21 -3.01
C SER A 157 4.91 -38.27 -2.58
N SER A 158 4.52 -39.32 -1.84
CA SER A 158 3.16 -39.47 -1.30
C SER A 158 2.92 -38.65 -0.02
N VAL A 159 3.91 -37.89 0.44
CA VAL A 159 3.85 -37.09 1.67
C VAL A 159 3.17 -35.75 1.38
N GLY A 160 2.23 -35.35 2.24
CA GLY A 160 1.58 -34.04 2.17
C GLY A 160 0.05 -34.09 2.12
N PHE A 161 -0.56 -32.93 1.89
CA PHE A 161 -2.00 -32.77 1.68
C PHE A 161 -2.32 -32.37 0.24
N SER A 162 -3.41 -32.90 -0.32
CA SER A 162 -3.90 -32.49 -1.65
C SER A 162 -4.07 -30.97 -1.71
N LYS A 163 -3.98 -30.40 -2.92
CA LYS A 163 -4.11 -28.95 -3.14
C LYS A 163 -5.50 -28.43 -2.73
N ASP A 164 -6.52 -29.27 -2.85
CA ASP A 164 -7.92 -28.92 -2.57
C ASP A 164 -8.27 -28.95 -1.07
N ILE A 165 -7.33 -29.37 -0.21
CA ILE A 165 -7.55 -29.53 1.22
C ILE A 165 -6.63 -28.57 1.96
N VAL A 166 -7.19 -27.66 2.74
CA VAL A 166 -6.44 -26.84 3.69
C VAL A 166 -6.17 -27.68 4.94
N PRO A 167 -4.91 -27.97 5.30
CA PRO A 167 -4.61 -28.70 6.52
C PRO A 167 -4.94 -27.85 7.76
N SER A 168 -5.41 -28.50 8.82
CA SER A 168 -5.43 -27.85 10.14
C SER A 168 -4.00 -27.62 10.64
N VAL A 169 -3.80 -26.59 11.47
CA VAL A 169 -2.49 -26.28 12.06
C VAL A 169 -1.93 -27.48 12.82
N ALA A 170 -2.74 -28.23 13.57
CA ALA A 170 -2.30 -29.42 14.27
C ALA A 170 -1.81 -30.54 13.34
N GLN A 171 -2.49 -30.75 12.20
CA GLN A 171 -2.07 -31.71 11.18
C GLN A 171 -0.77 -31.28 10.48
N ALA A 172 -0.64 -29.98 10.18
CA ALA A 172 0.57 -29.43 9.59
C ALA A 172 1.79 -29.60 10.52
N LEU A 173 1.63 -29.32 11.81
CA LEU A 173 2.69 -29.50 12.82
C LEU A 173 3.07 -30.98 13.00
N ALA A 174 2.09 -31.90 13.00
CA ALA A 174 2.37 -33.33 13.07
C ALA A 174 3.16 -33.83 11.84
N LEU A 175 2.86 -33.31 10.66
CA LEU A 175 3.60 -33.62 9.43
C LEU A 175 5.01 -33.02 9.48
N LEU A 176 5.15 -31.78 9.95
CA LEU A 176 6.44 -31.12 10.13
C LEU A 176 7.35 -31.92 11.08
N LEU A 177 6.80 -32.49 12.16
CA LEU A 177 7.55 -33.33 13.09
C LEU A 177 8.00 -34.67 12.47
N THR A 178 7.10 -35.32 11.72
CA THR A 178 7.34 -36.66 11.17
C THR A 178 8.20 -36.64 9.90
N HIS A 179 8.12 -35.57 9.12
CA HIS A 179 8.75 -35.45 7.80
C HIS A 179 9.43 -34.08 7.60
N ALA A 180 10.23 -33.64 8.58
CA ALA A 180 10.93 -32.35 8.52
C ALA A 180 11.73 -32.15 7.22
N GLU A 181 12.46 -33.17 6.75
CA GLU A 181 13.27 -33.08 5.52
C GLU A 181 12.42 -32.90 4.26
N ALA A 182 11.23 -33.51 4.19
CA ALA A 182 10.33 -33.36 3.05
C ALA A 182 9.59 -32.02 3.07
N CYS A 183 9.47 -31.41 4.25
CA CYS A 183 8.90 -30.08 4.42
C CYS A 183 9.94 -28.98 4.23
N GLU A 184 11.24 -29.24 4.29
CA GLU A 184 12.26 -28.21 4.09
C GLU A 184 12.12 -27.61 2.68
N ALA A 185 11.97 -26.28 2.61
CA ALA A 185 11.87 -25.58 1.33
C ALA A 185 13.17 -25.72 0.53
N SER A 186 13.08 -25.63 -0.80
CA SER A 186 14.25 -25.80 -1.66
C SER A 186 15.38 -24.84 -1.28
N GLY A 187 16.63 -25.26 -1.50
CA GLY A 187 17.80 -24.44 -1.17
C GLY A 187 17.78 -23.05 -1.80
N LYS A 188 17.14 -22.89 -2.97
CA LYS A 188 16.96 -21.60 -3.66
C LYS A 188 15.98 -20.69 -2.94
N MET A 189 14.82 -21.21 -2.52
CA MET A 189 13.84 -20.45 -1.73
C MET A 189 14.44 -19.97 -0.40
N ASN A 190 15.09 -20.90 0.30
CA ASN A 190 15.80 -20.62 1.54
C ASN A 190 16.92 -19.58 1.34
N ALA A 191 17.63 -19.62 0.20
CA ALA A 191 18.63 -18.61 -0.14
C ALA A 191 18.03 -17.23 -0.45
N ALA A 192 16.87 -17.18 -1.13
CA ALA A 192 16.17 -15.93 -1.42
C ALA A 192 15.75 -15.21 -0.13
N VAL A 193 15.09 -15.92 0.79
CA VAL A 193 14.71 -15.37 2.10
C VAL A 193 15.95 -14.96 2.91
N ARG A 194 17.00 -15.78 2.94
CA ARG A 194 18.26 -15.41 3.61
C ARG A 194 18.97 -14.21 2.98
N LYS A 195 18.85 -14.01 1.67
CA LYS A 195 19.40 -12.83 0.99
C LYS A 195 18.73 -11.56 1.51
N ARG A 196 17.40 -11.59 1.72
CA ARG A 196 16.65 -10.46 2.30
C ARG A 196 17.04 -10.20 3.77
N LEU A 197 17.28 -11.26 4.52
CA LEU A 197 17.73 -11.21 5.92
C LEU A 197 19.24 -10.95 6.09
N HIS A 198 19.99 -10.87 4.99
CA HIS A 198 21.43 -10.69 5.05
C HIS A 198 21.78 -9.33 5.68
N GLY A 199 22.75 -9.35 6.60
CA GLY A 199 23.24 -8.16 7.28
C GLY A 199 22.61 -7.89 8.65
N TYR A 200 21.53 -8.59 9.05
CA TYR A 200 21.13 -8.57 10.47
C TYR A 200 22.15 -9.32 11.33
N PRO A 201 22.50 -8.83 12.53
CA PRO A 201 21.92 -7.68 13.23
C PRO A 201 22.57 -6.31 12.93
N GLU A 202 23.67 -6.26 12.18
CA GLU A 202 24.40 -5.00 11.88
C GLU A 202 23.55 -3.97 11.12
N LYS A 203 22.64 -4.46 10.26
CA LYS A 203 21.67 -3.66 9.50
C LYS A 203 20.82 -2.77 10.41
N ILE A 204 20.53 -3.20 11.64
CA ILE A 204 19.80 -2.41 12.64
C ILE A 204 20.52 -1.09 12.89
N LYS A 205 21.84 -1.15 13.13
CA LYS A 205 22.65 0.05 13.37
C LYS A 205 22.82 0.88 12.10
N ALA A 206 22.96 0.23 10.94
CA ALA A 206 23.05 0.93 9.66
C ALA A 206 21.76 1.66 9.27
N GLY A 207 20.60 1.15 9.71
CA GLY A 207 19.28 1.76 9.51
C GLY A 207 18.97 2.94 10.43
N LEU A 208 19.87 3.27 11.37
CA LEU A 208 19.77 4.47 12.18
C LEU A 208 20.33 5.69 11.43
N HIS A 209 19.78 6.85 11.73
CA HIS A 209 20.22 8.13 11.23
C HIS A 209 20.26 9.14 12.38
N ARG A 210 21.40 9.78 12.59
CA ARG A 210 21.63 10.77 13.64
C ARG A 210 21.66 12.16 13.02
N ALA A 211 20.74 13.02 13.46
CA ALA A 211 20.65 14.39 13.01
C ALA A 211 20.71 15.36 14.19
N HIS A 212 21.24 16.56 13.95
CA HIS A 212 21.17 17.64 14.92
C HIS A 212 19.78 18.25 14.90
N CYS A 213 19.16 18.40 16.08
CA CYS A 213 17.83 18.97 16.24
C CYS A 213 17.87 20.05 17.33
N PHE A 214 17.34 21.24 17.02
CA PHE A 214 17.22 22.34 17.97
C PHE A 214 15.87 22.26 18.70
N VAL A 215 15.86 21.60 19.86
CA VAL A 215 14.63 21.18 20.56
C VAL A 215 14.47 21.90 21.91
N PRO A 216 13.24 22.03 22.44
CA PRO A 216 13.04 22.49 23.81
C PRO A 216 13.77 21.61 24.83
N ALA A 217 14.29 22.21 25.90
CA ALA A 217 15.07 21.52 26.93
C ALA A 217 14.33 20.31 27.55
N GLY A 218 13.00 20.39 27.71
CA GLY A 218 12.19 19.26 28.17
C GLY A 218 12.18 18.07 27.20
N VAL A 219 12.19 18.34 25.89
CA VAL A 219 12.27 17.28 24.86
C VAL A 219 13.66 16.64 24.88
N ALA A 220 14.72 17.45 24.98
CA ALA A 220 16.09 16.95 25.08
C ALA A 220 16.26 16.02 26.29
N ALA A 221 15.71 16.39 27.45
CA ALA A 221 15.72 15.55 28.64
C ALA A 221 14.97 14.24 28.40
N VAL A 222 13.74 14.27 27.90
CA VAL A 222 12.95 13.05 27.61
C VAL A 222 13.72 12.10 26.69
N LEU A 223 14.27 12.61 25.59
CA LEU A 223 15.01 11.79 24.61
C LEU A 223 16.31 11.20 25.16
N SER A 224 17.01 11.90 26.05
CA SER A 224 18.23 11.38 26.67
C SER A 224 17.99 10.19 27.62
N ARG A 225 16.79 10.09 28.23
CA ARG A 225 16.42 8.94 29.07
C ARG A 225 15.72 7.84 28.26
N ARG A 226 14.82 8.23 27.36
CA ARG A 226 14.02 7.31 26.53
C ARG A 226 14.05 7.73 25.06
N PRO A 227 15.12 7.37 24.33
CA PRO A 227 15.29 7.76 22.93
C PRO A 227 14.19 7.19 22.02
N LYS A 228 13.60 6.03 22.37
CA LYS A 228 12.55 5.36 21.57
C LYS A 228 11.26 6.18 21.41
N LEU A 229 11.00 7.13 22.31
CA LEU A 229 9.82 8.00 22.22
C LEU A 229 9.87 8.93 21.00
N VAL A 230 11.03 9.05 20.35
CA VAL A 230 11.18 9.76 19.08
C VAL A 230 10.21 9.24 18.02
N ALA A 231 9.98 7.92 17.95
CA ALA A 231 9.11 7.31 16.96
C ALA A 231 7.66 7.78 17.13
N GLN A 232 7.17 7.72 18.37
CA GLN A 232 5.80 8.15 18.71
C GLN A 232 5.60 9.65 18.48
N ALA A 233 6.62 10.47 18.78
CA ALA A 233 6.56 11.90 18.52
C ALA A 233 6.54 12.21 17.02
N VAL A 234 7.38 11.55 16.22
CA VAL A 234 7.40 11.69 14.76
C VAL A 234 6.08 11.23 14.16
N SER A 235 5.54 10.07 14.56
CA SER A 235 4.23 9.61 14.07
C SER A 235 3.09 10.56 14.46
N ALA A 236 3.11 11.11 15.67
CA ALA A 236 2.12 12.10 16.11
C ALA A 236 2.16 13.38 15.28
N PHE A 237 3.36 13.81 14.86
CA PHE A 237 3.52 14.93 13.93
C PHE A 237 3.11 14.55 12.50
N TYR A 238 3.52 13.38 12.02
CA TYR A 238 3.28 12.90 10.66
C TYR A 238 1.77 12.75 10.38
N LEU A 239 1.05 12.15 11.33
CA LEU A 239 -0.40 11.90 11.32
C LEU A 239 -1.19 12.98 12.10
N ARG A 240 -0.76 14.24 12.02
CA ARG A 240 -1.40 15.34 12.75
C ARG A 240 -2.71 15.76 12.09
N ASP A 241 -3.70 16.06 12.92
CA ASP A 241 -4.98 16.62 12.50
C ASP A 241 -5.09 18.12 12.85
N PRO A 242 -6.08 18.85 12.29
CA PRO A 242 -6.31 20.26 12.64
C PRO A 242 -6.53 20.49 14.14
N ILE A 243 -7.07 19.51 14.88
CA ILE A 243 -7.26 19.58 16.34
C ILE A 243 -5.91 19.52 17.05
N ASP A 244 -5.00 18.64 16.62
CA ASP A 244 -3.65 18.52 17.19
C ASP A 244 -2.85 19.81 17.00
N LEU A 245 -2.99 20.45 15.83
CA LEU A 245 -2.37 21.74 15.55
C LEU A 245 -2.90 22.87 16.45
N GLN A 246 -4.17 22.83 16.84
CA GLN A 246 -4.72 23.79 17.80
C GLN A 246 -4.06 23.69 19.18
N ALA A 247 -3.71 22.47 19.61
CA ALA A 247 -2.99 22.25 20.87
C ALA A 247 -1.57 22.83 20.84
N CYS A 248 -0.93 22.83 19.67
CA CYS A 248 0.41 23.37 19.44
C CYS A 248 0.48 24.91 19.39
N ARG A 249 -0.63 25.63 19.59
CA ARG A 249 -0.63 27.11 19.49
C ARG A 249 0.06 27.81 20.65
N VAL A 250 0.03 27.22 21.84
CA VAL A 250 0.48 27.86 23.09
C VAL A 250 1.63 27.08 23.75
N PHE A 251 2.02 25.92 23.20
CA PHE A 251 3.12 25.07 23.69
C PHE A 251 3.18 24.98 25.22
N LYS A 252 2.15 24.35 25.81
CA LYS A 252 1.98 24.32 27.27
C LYS A 252 2.92 23.36 27.95
N THR A 253 3.33 22.29 27.26
CA THR A 253 4.14 21.22 27.82
C THR A 253 5.63 21.49 27.56
N PHE A 254 5.95 21.92 26.33
CA PHE A 254 7.32 22.18 25.90
C PHE A 254 7.48 23.63 25.43
N PRO A 255 7.74 24.58 26.34
CA PRO A 255 7.87 25.98 25.95
C PRO A 255 9.09 26.21 25.03
N PRO A 256 8.97 27.07 24.00
CA PRO A 256 10.00 27.29 22.98
C PRO A 256 11.17 28.18 23.45
N ASP A 257 11.09 28.78 24.63
CA ASP A 257 12.05 29.79 25.10
C ASP A 257 13.45 29.21 25.36
N LYS A 258 13.50 28.00 25.93
CA LYS A 258 14.75 27.30 26.25
C LYS A 258 14.95 26.16 25.28
N ARG A 259 15.68 26.42 24.20
CA ARG A 259 16.04 25.44 23.18
C ARG A 259 17.54 25.15 23.21
N VAL A 260 17.88 23.89 22.99
CA VAL A 260 19.26 23.40 22.99
C VAL A 260 19.48 22.57 21.74
N LEU A 261 20.70 22.61 21.21
CA LEU A 261 21.06 21.72 20.11
C LEU A 261 21.33 20.32 20.67
N THR A 262 20.68 19.31 20.12
CA THR A 262 20.83 17.93 20.59
C THR A 262 20.92 16.98 19.40
N MET A 263 21.78 15.96 19.51
CA MET A 263 21.81 14.87 18.53
C MET A 263 20.68 13.89 18.84
N VAL A 264 19.76 13.73 17.90
CA VAL A 264 18.64 12.78 18.00
C VAL A 264 18.88 11.64 17.02
N THR A 265 18.67 10.42 17.50
CA THR A 265 18.79 9.21 16.69
C THR A 265 17.40 8.77 16.23
N PHE A 266 17.24 8.61 14.92
CA PHE A 266 16.02 8.16 14.26
C PHE A 266 16.29 6.85 13.53
N THR A 267 15.24 6.13 13.13
CA THR A 267 15.37 5.24 11.97
C THR A 267 15.38 6.09 10.70
N ARG A 268 15.95 5.58 9.61
CA ARG A 268 15.89 6.25 8.30
C ARG A 268 14.45 6.57 7.90
N CYS A 269 13.50 5.66 8.13
CA CYS A 269 12.08 5.89 7.85
C CYS A 269 11.52 7.10 8.63
N LEU A 270 11.69 7.13 9.96
CA LEU A 270 11.24 8.24 10.80
C LEU A 270 11.89 9.57 10.39
N TYR A 271 13.18 9.54 10.06
CA TYR A 271 13.88 10.72 9.60
C TYR A 271 13.31 11.25 8.29
N ALA A 272 13.09 10.37 7.30
CA ALA A 272 12.49 10.75 6.02
C ALA A 272 11.09 11.35 6.19
N GLN A 273 10.24 10.71 7.01
CA GLN A 273 8.89 11.21 7.33
C GLN A 273 8.92 12.63 7.92
N LEU A 274 9.91 12.92 8.78
CA LEU A 274 10.03 14.24 9.39
C LEU A 274 10.63 15.28 8.41
N GLN A 275 11.66 14.89 7.66
CA GLN A 275 12.40 15.78 6.76
C GLN A 275 11.55 16.20 5.55
N GLN A 276 10.84 15.26 4.91
CA GLN A 276 10.11 15.52 3.66
C GLN A 276 8.82 16.33 3.85
N GLN A 277 8.27 16.38 5.06
CA GLN A 277 7.06 17.16 5.31
C GLN A 277 7.35 18.66 5.39
N GLN A 278 6.83 19.43 4.43
CA GLN A 278 6.89 20.89 4.51
C GLN A 278 5.92 21.39 5.58
N PHE A 279 6.44 22.12 6.57
CA PHE A 279 5.64 22.64 7.67
C PHE A 279 6.12 24.02 8.10
N THR A 280 5.17 24.95 8.25
CA THR A 280 5.43 26.30 8.76
C THR A 280 4.65 26.48 10.06
N PRO A 281 5.31 26.84 11.18
CA PRO A 281 4.64 26.96 12.46
C PRO A 281 3.74 28.21 12.50
N GLU A 282 2.63 28.14 13.23
CA GLU A 282 1.84 29.35 13.52
C GLU A 282 2.67 30.32 14.36
N ARG A 283 2.61 31.63 14.08
CA ARG A 283 3.38 32.65 14.81
C ARG A 283 3.17 32.64 16.33
N ARG A 284 2.01 32.16 16.79
CA ARG A 284 1.66 32.09 18.22
C ARG A 284 2.40 30.98 18.98
N SER A 285 2.91 29.97 18.26
CA SER A 285 3.67 28.86 18.83
C SER A 285 5.01 29.27 19.46
N GLY A 286 5.51 30.47 19.15
CA GLY A 286 6.83 30.95 19.57
C GLY A 286 8.00 30.34 18.81
N PHE A 287 7.76 29.42 17.88
CA PHE A 287 8.80 28.91 16.98
C PHE A 287 9.03 29.86 15.81
N THR A 288 10.25 30.34 15.69
CA THR A 288 10.74 31.11 14.53
C THR A 288 11.86 30.34 13.86
N LEU A 289 11.72 30.10 12.56
CA LEU A 289 12.75 29.47 11.74
C LEU A 289 13.71 30.55 11.21
N PRO A 290 15.02 30.28 11.20
CA PRO A 290 15.98 31.17 10.54
C PRO A 290 15.78 31.16 9.01
N PRO A 291 16.46 32.05 8.26
CA PRO A 291 16.47 31.98 6.80
C PRO A 291 16.99 30.62 6.29
N ARG A 292 16.49 30.16 5.14
CA ARG A 292 16.92 28.88 4.51
C ARG A 292 18.41 28.81 4.18
N SER A 293 19.10 29.95 4.08
CA SER A 293 20.54 30.04 3.87
C SER A 293 21.36 29.80 5.13
N HIS A 294 20.73 29.67 6.31
CA HIS A 294 21.43 29.44 7.56
C HIS A 294 21.98 28.00 7.62
N PRO A 295 23.26 27.78 8.00
CA PRO A 295 23.86 26.45 8.06
C PRO A 295 23.08 25.45 8.93
N GLN A 296 22.50 25.92 10.03
CA GLN A 296 21.70 25.09 10.96
C GLN A 296 20.18 25.15 10.68
N TYR A 297 19.74 25.67 9.53
CA TYR A 297 18.31 25.73 9.20
C TYR A 297 17.62 24.38 9.35
N LYS A 298 18.27 23.33 8.84
CA LYS A 298 17.84 21.93 8.97
C LYS A 298 17.59 21.53 10.42
N ALA A 299 18.54 21.83 11.32
CA ALA A 299 18.43 21.48 12.73
C ALA A 299 17.27 22.22 13.43
N HIS A 300 17.04 23.49 13.07
CA HIS A 300 15.90 24.25 13.56
C HIS A 300 14.56 23.70 13.04
N GLU A 301 14.51 23.32 11.77
CA GLU A 301 13.32 22.75 11.15
C GLU A 301 12.95 21.40 11.78
N LEU A 302 13.91 20.47 11.86
CA LEU A 302 13.71 19.15 12.49
C LEU A 302 13.33 19.28 13.96
N GLY A 303 14.04 20.12 14.71
CA GLY A 303 13.77 20.33 16.13
C GLY A 303 12.39 20.93 16.38
N MET A 304 11.95 21.85 15.52
CA MET A 304 10.59 22.40 15.56
C MET A 304 9.54 21.33 15.27
N LYS A 305 9.69 20.54 14.19
CA LYS A 305 8.72 19.48 13.85
C LYS A 305 8.63 18.44 14.97
N LEU A 306 9.76 18.05 15.53
CA LEU A 306 9.83 17.11 16.65
C LEU A 306 9.16 17.68 17.92
N ALA A 307 9.38 18.96 18.22
CA ALA A 307 8.70 19.63 19.34
C ALA A 307 7.17 19.65 19.17
N HIS A 308 6.67 19.89 17.96
CA HIS A 308 5.23 19.78 17.67
C HIS A 308 4.75 18.34 17.90
N GLY A 309 5.49 17.34 17.43
CA GLY A 309 5.17 15.93 17.67
C GLY A 309 5.01 15.57 19.15
N PHE A 310 5.95 16.02 19.99
CA PHE A 310 5.87 15.82 21.44
C PHE A 310 4.73 16.58 22.10
N GLU A 311 4.46 17.82 21.70
CA GLU A 311 3.33 18.59 22.23
C GLU A 311 2.00 17.94 21.84
N ILE A 312 1.86 17.46 20.59
CA ILE A 312 0.70 16.70 20.12
C ILE A 312 0.53 15.44 20.96
N LEU A 313 1.59 14.66 21.12
CA LEU A 313 1.58 13.42 21.89
C LEU A 313 1.10 13.65 23.33
N CYS A 314 1.63 14.67 24.01
CA CYS A 314 1.18 15.04 25.34
C CYS A 314 -0.25 15.62 25.35
N SER A 315 -0.67 16.33 24.31
CA SER A 315 -2.02 16.88 24.21
C SER A 315 -3.09 15.80 24.05
N ARG A 316 -2.78 14.72 23.31
CA ARG A 316 -3.65 13.56 23.13
C ARG A 316 -3.85 12.78 24.44
N CYS A 317 -2.84 12.79 25.32
CA CYS A 317 -2.95 12.25 26.67
C CYS A 317 -3.63 13.23 27.65
N ARG A 318 -3.58 14.54 27.36
CA ARG A 318 -4.26 15.57 28.16
C ARG A 318 -5.71 15.73 27.71
N LEU A 319 -6.60 14.87 28.24
CA LEU A 319 -7.88 15.22 28.90
C LEU A 319 -8.59 13.93 29.38
N PRO A 320 -9.17 13.88 30.60
CA PRO A 320 -9.79 15.00 31.29
C PRO A 320 -8.94 15.55 32.43
N SER A 321 -8.30 16.69 32.13
CA SER A 321 -8.00 17.85 32.97
C SER A 321 -7.57 17.65 34.43
N SER A 322 -6.60 18.47 34.81
CA SER A 322 -6.45 19.03 36.17
C SER A 322 -7.66 19.87 36.65
N ASP A 323 -8.84 19.68 36.05
CA ASP A 323 -10.15 20.09 36.53
C ASP A 323 -10.93 18.81 36.87
N PRO A 324 -11.48 18.65 38.08
CA PRO A 324 -12.28 17.49 38.48
C PRO A 324 -13.54 17.22 37.63
N ASP A 325 -13.89 18.10 36.68
CA ASP A 325 -15.18 18.14 35.98
C ASP A 325 -15.12 18.07 34.43
N ALA A 326 -13.96 17.88 33.76
CA ALA A 326 -13.99 17.71 32.29
C ALA A 326 -14.54 16.32 31.87
N ALA A 327 -15.43 16.36 30.89
CA ALA A 327 -16.34 15.27 30.59
C ALA A 327 -15.64 14.03 30.02
N ILE A 328 -15.76 12.92 30.74
CA ILE A 328 -15.39 11.54 30.36
C ILE A 328 -16.17 11.07 29.10
N SER A 329 -17.09 11.90 28.57
CA SER A 329 -17.97 11.65 27.43
C SER A 329 -17.27 11.35 26.10
N CYS A 330 -15.99 11.69 25.95
CA CYS A 330 -15.26 11.50 24.70
C CYS A 330 -14.60 10.12 24.57
N ASN A 331 -14.47 9.34 25.65
CA ASN A 331 -13.88 8.00 25.56
C ASN A 331 -14.89 7.01 24.90
N PRO A 332 -14.53 6.33 23.79
CA PRO A 332 -15.42 5.36 23.15
C PRO A 332 -15.77 4.17 24.06
N GLN A 333 -14.88 3.78 24.96
CA GLN A 333 -15.15 2.76 25.99
C GLN A 333 -16.11 3.29 27.06
N TRP A 334 -16.06 4.59 27.39
CA TRP A 334 -17.04 5.22 28.27
C TRP A 334 -18.43 5.27 27.63
N LYS A 335 -18.53 5.57 26.33
CA LYS A 335 -19.80 5.52 25.59
C LYS A 335 -20.43 4.12 25.65
N ARG A 336 -19.65 3.08 25.33
CA ARG A 336 -20.11 1.68 25.42
C ARG A 336 -20.47 1.27 26.85
N PHE A 337 -19.69 1.70 27.85
CA PHE A 337 -19.95 1.44 29.26
C PHE A 337 -21.25 2.13 29.71
N MET A 338 -21.45 3.38 29.32
CA MET A 338 -22.67 4.15 29.59
C MET A 338 -23.90 3.52 28.92
N GLU A 339 -23.81 3.12 27.65
CA GLU A 339 -24.88 2.39 26.95
C GLU A 339 -25.22 1.08 27.66
N SER A 340 -24.21 0.36 28.15
CA SER A 340 -24.42 -0.86 28.93
C SER A 340 -25.08 -0.57 30.29
N LEU A 341 -24.73 0.51 30.97
CA LEU A 341 -25.35 0.91 32.23
C LEU A 341 -26.82 1.32 32.04
N ILE A 342 -27.13 2.01 30.95
CA ILE A 342 -28.50 2.36 30.56
C ILE A 342 -29.30 1.09 30.27
N ARG A 343 -28.76 0.16 29.48
CA ARG A 343 -29.39 -1.12 29.15
C ARG A 343 -29.68 -1.98 30.38
N ASN A 344 -28.77 -1.95 31.36
CA ASN A 344 -28.90 -2.71 32.61
C ASN A 344 -29.76 -2.00 33.66
N GLY A 345 -30.39 -0.87 33.35
CA GLY A 345 -31.29 -0.16 34.25
C GLY A 345 -30.61 0.50 35.44
N TYR A 346 -29.30 0.77 35.38
CA TYR A 346 -28.52 1.34 36.49
C TYR A 346 -29.07 2.68 36.99
N PHE A 347 -29.65 3.48 36.08
CA PHE A 347 -30.23 4.79 36.38
C PHE A 347 -31.69 4.73 36.88
N GLN A 348 -32.27 3.53 37.04
CA GLN A 348 -33.60 3.32 37.65
C GLN A 348 -34.74 4.16 37.03
N GLY A 349 -34.66 4.49 35.74
CA GLY A 349 -35.66 5.32 35.05
C GLY A 349 -35.66 6.80 35.44
N GLU A 350 -34.63 7.27 36.16
CA GLU A 350 -34.48 8.69 36.51
C GLU A 350 -34.17 9.54 35.28
N LEU A 351 -34.85 10.69 35.15
CA LEU A 351 -34.68 11.64 34.06
C LEU A 351 -33.23 12.14 33.97
N GLU A 352 -32.72 12.25 32.73
CA GLU A 352 -31.40 12.81 32.44
C GLU A 352 -31.28 14.22 33.05
N GLY A 353 -30.31 14.39 33.96
CA GLY A 353 -30.10 15.66 34.68
C GLY A 353 -30.73 15.75 36.08
N SER A 354 -31.53 14.77 36.52
CA SER A 354 -31.98 14.62 37.93
C SER A 354 -30.78 14.60 38.89
N ALA A 355 -30.96 15.07 40.13
CA ALA A 355 -29.90 15.05 41.15
C ALA A 355 -29.41 13.62 41.44
N ARG A 356 -30.32 12.65 41.41
CA ARG A 356 -30.00 11.22 41.57
C ARG A 356 -29.27 10.66 40.36
N HIS A 357 -29.73 11.01 39.15
CA HIS A 357 -29.07 10.65 37.90
C HIS A 357 -27.62 11.18 37.86
N ARG A 358 -27.39 12.44 38.25
CA ARG A 358 -26.04 13.03 38.35
C ARG A 358 -25.16 12.31 39.36
N LYS A 359 -25.70 11.90 40.51
CA LYS A 359 -24.95 11.16 41.53
C LYS A 359 -24.55 9.77 41.05
N LEU A 360 -25.46 9.04 40.42
CA LEU A 360 -25.20 7.72 39.83
C LEU A 360 -24.18 7.82 38.71
N LYS A 361 -24.29 8.83 37.84
CA LYS A 361 -23.33 9.10 36.78
C LYS A 361 -21.92 9.33 37.35
N LYS A 362 -21.77 10.19 38.38
CA LYS A 362 -20.47 10.40 39.06
C LYS A 362 -19.92 9.12 39.70
N SER A 363 -20.77 8.26 40.27
CA SER A 363 -20.34 6.97 40.82
C SER A 363 -19.84 6.01 39.74
N ALA A 364 -20.53 5.96 38.60
CA ALA A 364 -20.11 5.17 37.44
C ALA A 364 -18.80 5.69 36.83
N GLU A 365 -18.62 7.01 36.76
CA GLU A 365 -17.38 7.66 36.32
C GLU A 365 -16.19 7.27 37.21
N ASN A 366 -16.37 7.31 38.53
CA ASN A 366 -15.33 6.89 39.48
C ASN A 366 -15.01 5.39 39.35
N PHE A 367 -16.01 4.54 39.19
CA PHE A 367 -15.80 3.10 38.97
C PHE A 367 -15.05 2.84 37.65
N PHE A 368 -15.41 3.54 36.57
CA PHE A 368 -14.73 3.41 35.28
C PHE A 368 -13.26 3.82 35.37
N LYS A 369 -12.96 4.95 36.03
CA LYS A 369 -11.59 5.39 36.30
C LYS A 369 -10.80 4.37 37.12
N THR A 370 -11.42 3.75 38.12
CA THR A 370 -10.72 2.84 39.04
C THR A 370 -10.57 1.42 38.47
N SER A 371 -11.55 0.92 37.72
CA SER A 371 -11.66 -0.50 37.35
C SER A 371 -11.39 -0.78 35.87
N VAL A 372 -11.61 0.20 34.98
CA VAL A 372 -11.46 0.02 33.53
C VAL A 372 -10.18 0.70 33.04
N ALA A 373 -9.90 1.94 33.48
CA ALA A 373 -8.65 2.62 33.14
C ALA A 373 -7.43 1.97 33.83
N SER A 374 -7.57 1.40 35.02
CA SER A 374 -6.48 0.69 35.71
C SER A 374 -6.15 -0.69 35.14
N LYS A 375 -6.99 -1.25 34.25
CA LYS A 375 -6.75 -2.56 33.62
C LYS A 375 -5.92 -2.48 32.34
N SER A 376 -5.77 -1.31 31.75
CA SER A 376 -4.68 -1.02 30.81
C SER A 376 -3.46 -0.65 31.65
N SER A 377 -2.64 -1.64 32.00
CA SER A 377 -1.40 -1.46 32.78
C SER A 377 -0.31 -0.68 32.02
N ASP A 378 -0.51 -0.42 30.74
CA ASP A 378 0.47 0.19 29.86
C ASP A 378 0.17 1.69 29.78
N LEU A 379 1.03 2.50 30.40
CA LEU A 379 0.99 3.96 30.25
C LEU A 379 1.07 4.30 28.77
N SER A 380 0.21 5.20 28.30
CA SER A 380 0.33 5.69 26.93
C SER A 380 1.66 6.44 26.76
N PRO A 381 2.27 6.45 25.56
CA PRO A 381 3.56 7.10 25.35
C PRO A 381 3.58 8.58 25.75
N GLY A 382 2.47 9.31 25.63
CA GLY A 382 2.40 10.70 26.09
C GLY A 382 2.20 10.86 27.61
N GLU A 383 1.58 9.90 28.30
CA GLU A 383 1.55 9.86 29.77
C GLU A 383 2.94 9.58 30.34
N GLU A 384 3.68 8.68 29.69
CA GLU A 384 5.07 8.37 30.02
C GLU A 384 5.95 9.62 29.91
N VAL A 385 5.83 10.38 28.82
CA VAL A 385 6.52 11.67 28.64
C VAL A 385 6.16 12.64 29.78
N LEU A 386 4.88 12.77 30.11
CA LEU A 386 4.43 13.67 31.19
C LEU A 386 4.95 13.23 32.56
N GLN A 387 4.98 11.93 32.84
CA GLN A 387 5.52 11.37 34.08
C GLN A 387 7.02 11.64 34.22
N LEU A 388 7.78 11.48 33.12
CA LEU A 388 9.19 11.83 33.09
C LEU A 388 9.37 13.32 33.42
N LEU A 389 8.64 14.21 32.76
CA LEU A 389 8.72 15.64 33.01
C LEU A 389 8.33 16.07 34.44
N GLN A 390 7.40 15.35 35.08
CA GLN A 390 6.96 15.64 36.45
C GLN A 390 7.91 15.08 37.52
N THR A 391 8.55 13.96 37.25
CA THR A 391 9.48 13.30 38.18
C THR A 391 10.84 13.98 38.19
N GLU A 392 11.20 14.66 37.10
CA GLU A 392 12.49 15.33 36.95
C GLU A 392 12.54 16.66 37.73
N SER A 393 13.68 16.89 38.39
CA SER A 393 14.10 18.19 38.90
C SER A 393 14.24 19.22 37.77
N PRO A 394 14.22 20.54 38.06
CA PRO A 394 14.41 21.56 37.03
C PRO A 394 15.67 21.28 36.21
N LEU A 395 15.48 21.24 34.89
CA LEU A 395 16.50 21.01 33.88
C LEU A 395 17.75 21.87 34.15
N ASP A 396 18.89 21.22 34.34
CA ASP A 396 20.18 21.92 34.42
C ASP A 396 20.62 22.32 33.02
N MET A 397 20.46 23.61 32.70
CA MET A 397 20.85 24.17 31.41
C MET A 397 22.36 24.05 31.18
N GLU A 398 23.18 24.10 32.24
CA GLU A 398 24.63 23.99 32.11
C GLU A 398 25.06 22.57 31.69
N GLU A 399 24.32 21.54 32.09
CA GLU A 399 24.56 20.16 31.65
C GLU A 399 24.20 20.00 30.15
N LEU A 400 23.08 20.58 29.73
CA LEU A 400 22.66 20.54 28.32
C LEU A 400 23.63 21.32 27.42
N GLU A 401 24.13 22.47 27.85
CA GLU A 401 25.15 23.25 27.12
C GLU A 401 26.49 22.50 27.02
N LYS A 402 26.89 21.78 28.07
CA LYS A 402 28.07 20.90 28.01
C LYS A 402 27.88 19.78 26.99
N LEU A 403 26.70 19.16 26.95
CA LEU A 403 26.38 18.11 25.98
C LEU A 403 26.38 18.67 24.54
N GLU A 404 25.86 19.89 24.34
CA GLU A 404 25.91 20.59 23.05
C GLU A 404 27.36 20.78 22.55
N SER A 405 28.30 21.11 23.45
CA SER A 405 29.70 21.28 23.09
C SER A 405 30.43 19.98 22.68
N GLN A 406 29.86 18.82 22.98
CA GLN A 406 30.45 17.49 22.76
C GLN A 406 29.75 16.69 21.66
N LEU A 407 28.88 17.31 20.87
CA LEU A 407 28.07 16.60 19.88
C LEU A 407 28.93 16.04 18.73
N PRO A 408 28.78 14.74 18.40
CA PRO A 408 29.35 14.17 17.18
C PRO A 408 28.79 14.81 15.91
N GLN A 409 29.47 14.61 14.79
CA GLN A 409 28.98 15.03 13.47
C GLN A 409 27.70 14.27 13.10
N GLU A 410 26.76 14.96 12.45
CA GLU A 410 25.53 14.36 11.93
C GLU A 410 25.80 13.41 10.75
N ASP A 411 24.89 12.46 10.54
CA ASP A 411 24.97 11.52 9.42
C ASP A 411 24.55 12.20 8.11
N SER A 412 25.07 11.71 6.98
CA SER A 412 24.77 12.25 5.64
C SER A 412 23.33 11.96 5.20
N ASP A 413 22.72 12.91 4.50
CA ASP A 413 21.39 12.75 3.86
C ASP A 413 21.46 12.11 2.47
N SER A 414 22.65 11.82 1.97
CA SER A 414 22.87 11.33 0.60
C SER A 414 22.09 10.07 0.23
N TRP A 415 21.59 9.30 1.21
CA TRP A 415 20.77 8.12 0.98
C TRP A 415 19.31 8.44 0.62
N LEU A 416 18.85 9.68 0.86
CA LEU A 416 17.52 10.15 0.46
C LEU A 416 17.45 10.46 -1.04
N ASP A 417 18.57 10.82 -1.64
CA ASP A 417 18.66 11.20 -3.04
C ASP A 417 19.01 9.97 -3.88
N ILE A 418 18.03 9.43 -4.60
CA ILE A 418 18.23 8.30 -5.51
C ILE A 418 18.51 8.86 -6.90
N THR A 419 19.70 8.60 -7.45
CA THR A 419 19.99 8.97 -8.84
C THR A 419 19.31 8.02 -9.82
N ALA A 420 19.14 8.42 -11.08
CA ALA A 420 18.55 7.55 -12.10
C ALA A 420 19.32 6.22 -12.27
N GLN A 421 20.64 6.25 -12.13
CA GLN A 421 21.50 5.06 -12.20
C GLN A 421 21.29 4.15 -10.99
N ASP A 422 21.18 4.72 -9.79
CA ASP A 422 20.90 3.94 -8.58
C ASP A 422 19.52 3.29 -8.65
N LEU A 423 18.52 3.99 -9.20
CA LEU A 423 17.18 3.44 -9.43
C LEU A 423 17.23 2.26 -10.42
N GLU A 424 17.94 2.39 -11.53
CA GLU A 424 18.12 1.33 -12.52
C GLU A 424 18.83 0.10 -11.92
N GLN A 425 19.86 0.32 -11.08
CA GLN A 425 20.51 -0.75 -10.34
C GLN A 425 19.54 -1.45 -9.37
N LEU A 426 18.78 -0.70 -8.58
CA LEU A 426 17.79 -1.26 -7.64
C LEU A 426 16.70 -2.07 -8.37
N LEU A 427 16.23 -1.58 -9.52
CA LEU A 427 15.27 -2.31 -10.35
C LEU A 427 15.89 -3.59 -10.92
N THR A 428 17.14 -3.55 -11.36
CA THR A 428 17.85 -4.72 -11.89
C THR A 428 18.08 -5.78 -10.82
N GLU A 429 18.48 -5.38 -9.61
CA GLU A 429 18.68 -6.27 -8.47
C GLU A 429 17.38 -6.97 -8.03
N ARG A 430 16.24 -6.27 -8.14
CA ARG A 430 14.92 -6.78 -7.74
C ARG A 430 14.19 -7.53 -8.86
N SER A 431 14.45 -7.21 -10.12
CA SER A 431 13.89 -7.91 -11.28
C SER A 431 14.42 -9.34 -11.44
N GLY A 432 15.38 -9.76 -10.60
CA GLY A 432 16.07 -11.03 -10.74
C GLY A 432 17.02 -10.97 -11.92
N GLY A 433 18.28 -11.35 -11.70
CA GLY A 433 19.24 -11.49 -12.78
C GLY A 433 18.67 -12.40 -13.88
N ARG A 434 18.26 -11.80 -14.99
CA ARG A 434 18.27 -12.43 -16.33
C ARG A 434 19.70 -12.69 -16.83
N ALA A 435 20.69 -12.61 -15.95
CA ALA A 435 22.06 -12.99 -16.20
C ALA A 435 22.35 -14.26 -15.40
N ASP A 436 22.39 -15.38 -16.12
CA ASP A 436 23.04 -16.66 -15.80
C ASP A 436 22.12 -17.90 -15.90
N ILE A 437 21.54 -18.09 -17.09
CA ILE A 437 21.47 -19.41 -17.72
C ILE A 437 22.22 -19.25 -19.04
N GLY A 438 23.44 -19.79 -19.09
CA GLY A 438 24.28 -19.81 -20.27
C GLY A 438 23.58 -20.42 -21.47
N THR A 439 23.05 -19.55 -22.32
CA THR A 439 22.86 -19.74 -23.75
C THR A 439 23.06 -18.35 -24.34
N GLU A 440 24.00 -18.24 -25.28
CA GLU A 440 24.30 -17.02 -26.03
C GLU A 440 23.01 -16.50 -26.69
N GLU A 441 22.36 -15.53 -26.05
CA GLU A 441 21.31 -14.71 -26.67
C GLU A 441 21.66 -13.24 -26.41
N GLU A 442 21.81 -12.52 -27.51
CA GLU A 442 22.31 -11.16 -27.60
C GLU A 442 21.52 -10.19 -26.71
N GLU A 443 22.26 -9.27 -26.08
CA GLU A 443 21.77 -8.09 -25.38
C GLU A 443 20.90 -7.22 -26.32
N ALA A 444 19.62 -7.55 -26.45
CA ALA A 444 18.62 -6.64 -27.01
C ALA A 444 18.17 -5.69 -25.90
N GLY A 445 18.77 -4.50 -25.86
CA GLY A 445 18.36 -3.41 -24.99
C GLY A 445 16.84 -3.19 -25.05
N TYR A 446 16.25 -2.92 -23.89
CA TYR A 446 14.84 -2.60 -23.73
C TYR A 446 14.49 -1.35 -24.56
N SER A 447 14.11 -1.55 -25.82
CA SER A 447 13.65 -0.49 -26.72
C SER A 447 12.18 -0.17 -26.43
N LEU A 448 11.86 1.13 -26.37
CA LEU A 448 10.48 1.65 -26.26
C LEU A 448 9.55 1.02 -27.32
N VAL A 449 10.12 0.63 -28.47
CA VAL A 449 9.41 -0.08 -29.54
C VAL A 449 8.90 -1.45 -29.08
N ALA A 450 9.68 -2.21 -28.31
CA ALA A 450 9.27 -3.52 -27.77
C ALA A 450 8.12 -3.37 -26.76
N VAL A 451 8.12 -2.29 -25.98
CA VAL A 451 7.02 -1.96 -25.06
C VAL A 451 5.75 -1.60 -25.84
N THR A 452 5.85 -0.77 -26.88
CA THR A 452 4.70 -0.42 -27.70
C THR A 452 4.14 -1.63 -28.46
N GLN A 453 5.00 -2.54 -28.91
CA GLN A 453 4.58 -3.78 -29.56
C GLN A 453 3.90 -4.73 -28.57
N GLY A 454 4.44 -4.85 -27.34
CA GLY A 454 3.82 -5.62 -26.26
C GLY A 454 2.44 -5.08 -25.87
N MET A 455 2.29 -3.76 -25.83
CA MET A 455 1.02 -3.09 -25.52
C MET A 455 0.00 -3.25 -26.66
N LYS A 456 0.45 -3.23 -27.92
CA LYS A 456 -0.38 -3.50 -29.10
C LYS A 456 -0.82 -4.97 -29.18
N ASN A 457 0.06 -5.89 -28.80
CA ASN A 457 -0.23 -7.31 -28.72
C ASN A 457 -1.18 -7.64 -27.55
N PHE A 458 -1.05 -6.95 -26.42
CA PHE A 458 -1.98 -7.03 -25.30
C PHE A 458 -3.37 -6.52 -25.67
N LEU A 459 -3.44 -5.37 -26.38
CA LEU A 459 -4.70 -4.79 -26.83
C LEU A 459 -5.44 -5.68 -27.84
N ASN A 460 -4.69 -6.44 -28.65
CA ASN A 460 -5.23 -7.35 -29.66
C ASN A 460 -5.55 -8.75 -29.11
N ALA A 461 -5.10 -9.09 -27.89
CA ALA A 461 -5.42 -10.35 -27.26
C ALA A 461 -6.81 -10.28 -26.64
N MET A 462 -7.79 -10.95 -27.23
CA MET A 462 -9.15 -11.03 -26.66
C MET A 462 -9.08 -11.73 -25.30
N SER A 463 -9.47 -11.01 -24.25
CA SER A 463 -9.58 -11.54 -22.89
C SER A 463 -10.55 -12.72 -22.87
N SER A 464 -10.11 -13.85 -22.32
CA SER A 464 -11.03 -14.91 -21.93
C SER A 464 -11.90 -14.44 -20.74
N HIS A 465 -12.92 -15.24 -20.39
CA HIS A 465 -13.73 -15.02 -19.18
C HIS A 465 -12.95 -15.13 -17.86
N GLU A 466 -11.67 -15.54 -17.90
CA GLU A 466 -10.79 -15.72 -16.75
C GLU A 466 -9.63 -14.69 -16.71
N GLY A 467 -9.60 -13.75 -17.67
CA GLY A 467 -8.55 -12.72 -17.80
C GLY A 467 -7.55 -12.97 -18.93
N ALA A 468 -6.63 -12.03 -19.13
CA ALA A 468 -5.66 -12.02 -20.23
C ALA A 468 -4.44 -12.92 -19.93
N GLU A 469 -4.30 -14.03 -20.66
CA GLU A 469 -3.10 -14.86 -20.63
C GLU A 469 -2.05 -14.34 -21.63
N ILE A 470 -0.79 -14.21 -21.18
CA ILE A 470 0.33 -13.69 -21.98
C ILE A 470 0.89 -14.82 -22.88
N PRO A 471 0.88 -14.69 -24.22
CA PRO A 471 1.45 -15.71 -25.10
C PRO A 471 2.94 -15.44 -25.32
N TRP A 472 3.81 -16.32 -24.82
CA TRP A 472 5.13 -16.52 -25.42
C TRP A 472 5.02 -17.60 -26.50
N ARG A 473 5.38 -17.30 -27.75
CA ARG A 473 5.84 -18.31 -28.72
C ARG A 473 6.59 -17.68 -29.90
N SER A 474 7.88 -18.02 -29.96
CA SER A 474 8.71 -18.40 -31.10
C SER A 474 8.19 -18.12 -32.52
N SER A 475 8.83 -17.20 -33.23
CA SER A 475 9.12 -17.35 -34.66
C SER A 475 10.28 -16.45 -35.10
N ASN A 476 11.40 -17.06 -35.48
CA ASN A 476 12.50 -16.42 -36.18
C ASN A 476 12.07 -16.02 -37.60
N GLN A 477 12.09 -14.73 -37.92
CA GLN A 477 12.44 -14.19 -39.24
C GLN A 477 12.60 -12.66 -39.18
N PRO A 478 13.71 -12.08 -39.68
CA PRO A 478 13.85 -10.62 -39.76
C PRO A 478 13.05 -10.08 -40.95
N LEU A 479 12.06 -9.22 -40.68
CA LEU A 479 11.35 -8.43 -41.69
C LEU A 479 12.16 -7.18 -42.03
N ASN A 480 12.51 -7.02 -43.31
CA ASN A 480 13.17 -5.85 -43.86
C ASN A 480 12.10 -4.87 -44.38
N ILE A 481 12.10 -3.62 -43.89
CA ILE A 481 11.13 -2.58 -44.26
C ILE A 481 11.87 -1.41 -44.92
N ASP A 482 12.03 -1.44 -46.25
CA ASP A 482 11.14 -0.68 -47.15
C ASP A 482 10.85 0.83 -46.96
N PRO A 483 11.77 1.76 -46.64
CA PRO A 483 11.38 3.15 -46.31
C PRO A 483 10.56 3.86 -47.39
N ASP A 484 10.77 3.53 -48.66
CA ASP A 484 10.11 4.19 -49.79
C ASP A 484 8.67 3.68 -50.02
N LEU A 485 8.39 2.43 -49.62
CA LEU A 485 7.04 1.85 -49.66
C LEU A 485 6.15 2.42 -48.55
N VAL A 486 6.73 2.70 -47.38
CA VAL A 486 6.03 3.33 -46.26
C VAL A 486 5.71 4.79 -46.58
N SER A 487 6.60 5.53 -47.25
CA SER A 487 6.34 6.92 -47.67
C SER A 487 5.23 6.99 -48.72
N LYS A 488 5.23 6.10 -49.73
CA LYS A 488 4.15 6.05 -50.74
C LYS A 488 2.80 5.66 -50.17
N ALA A 489 2.77 4.86 -49.11
CA ALA A 489 1.52 4.54 -48.41
C ALA A 489 1.01 5.73 -47.59
N MET A 490 1.91 6.51 -46.96
CA MET A 490 1.58 7.75 -46.25
C MET A 490 1.09 8.85 -47.20
N ASP A 491 1.70 9.03 -48.37
CA ASP A 491 1.28 10.03 -49.36
C ASP A 491 -0.08 9.72 -50.00
N ARG A 492 -0.46 8.43 -50.06
CA ARG A 492 -1.81 7.99 -50.45
C ARG A 492 -2.84 8.16 -49.33
N LEU A 493 -2.41 8.15 -48.07
CA LEU A 493 -3.27 8.28 -46.90
C LEU A 493 -3.55 9.75 -46.53
N LEU A 494 -2.63 10.66 -46.85
CA LEU A 494 -2.69 12.09 -46.47
C LEU A 494 -3.15 12.99 -47.62
N GLY A 495 -3.97 12.46 -48.52
CA GLY A 495 -4.41 13.09 -49.76
C GLY A 495 -4.77 14.58 -49.60
N ASN A 496 -3.90 15.45 -50.10
CA ASN A 496 -4.23 16.85 -50.38
C ASN A 496 -3.15 17.53 -51.24
N THR A 497 -3.36 17.58 -52.57
CA THR A 497 -3.13 18.82 -53.34
C THR A 497 -4.08 18.86 -54.53
N VAL A 498 -4.72 20.02 -54.61
CA VAL A 498 -5.71 20.56 -55.53
C VAL A 498 -5.31 20.64 -57.02
N ASP A 499 -6.31 20.41 -57.86
CA ASP A 499 -6.68 21.01 -59.17
C ASP A 499 -5.61 21.40 -60.21
N GLU A 500 -5.74 20.85 -61.43
CA GLU A 500 -6.07 21.62 -62.66
C GLU A 500 -6.32 20.67 -63.86
N LEU A 501 -7.29 21.06 -64.69
CA LEU A 501 -7.81 20.39 -65.90
C LEU A 501 -6.78 20.36 -67.04
N ASP A 502 -6.74 19.29 -67.85
CA ASP A 502 -7.02 19.35 -69.30
C ASP A 502 -6.75 18.04 -70.08
N SER A 503 -7.64 17.83 -71.06
CA SER A 503 -7.50 17.13 -72.35
C SER A 503 -7.24 15.61 -72.41
N ASP A 504 -8.28 14.93 -72.91
CA ASP A 504 -8.29 14.09 -74.12
C ASP A 504 -7.12 13.14 -74.38
N ASP A 505 -7.39 11.83 -74.43
CA ASP A 505 -7.29 11.07 -75.68
C ASP A 505 -7.59 9.55 -75.45
N PHE A 506 -8.60 9.06 -76.19
CA PHE A 506 -8.69 7.77 -76.90
C PHE A 506 -8.50 6.45 -76.08
N ASP A 507 -9.29 5.38 -76.20
CA ASP A 507 -10.27 4.94 -77.21
C ASP A 507 -11.13 3.79 -76.66
N GLU A 508 -12.41 3.79 -77.04
CA GLU A 508 -13.18 2.69 -77.66
C GLU A 508 -13.05 1.22 -77.16
N ASP A 509 -14.17 0.78 -76.58
CA ASP A 509 -15.08 -0.23 -77.14
C ASP A 509 -15.14 -1.68 -76.59
N GLU A 510 -16.40 -1.99 -76.25
CA GLU A 510 -17.21 -3.19 -76.55
C GLU A 510 -16.98 -4.49 -75.76
N ASP A 511 -17.89 -4.68 -74.79
CA ASP A 511 -18.98 -5.67 -74.79
C ASP A 511 -18.70 -7.17 -74.89
N GLU A 512 -19.28 -7.86 -73.91
CA GLU A 512 -20.02 -9.15 -73.95
C GLU A 512 -19.41 -10.36 -74.68
N GLU A 513 -19.19 -11.47 -73.95
CA GLU A 513 -20.04 -12.66 -74.05
C GLU A 513 -19.55 -13.79 -73.12
N ASP A 514 -20.54 -14.54 -72.64
CA ASP A 514 -20.46 -15.84 -71.97
C ASP A 514 -19.66 -16.86 -72.79
N ASP A 515 -19.05 -17.85 -72.12
CA ASP A 515 -19.47 -19.23 -72.33
C ASP A 515 -18.84 -20.22 -71.34
N GLU A 516 -19.71 -21.10 -70.91
CA GLU A 516 -19.55 -22.29 -70.08
C GLU A 516 -18.58 -23.31 -70.71
N VAL A 517 -17.86 -24.07 -69.87
CA VAL A 517 -17.90 -25.53 -69.99
C VAL A 517 -17.66 -26.21 -68.64
N GLU A 518 -18.59 -27.08 -68.30
CA GLU A 518 -18.58 -28.11 -67.26
C GLU A 518 -17.53 -29.21 -67.53
N GLU A 519 -17.03 -29.87 -66.48
CA GLU A 519 -17.45 -31.23 -66.07
C GLU A 519 -16.52 -31.78 -64.97
N ASP A 520 -17.16 -32.09 -63.83
CA ASP A 520 -17.08 -33.30 -63.00
C ASP A 520 -15.77 -33.79 -62.35
N GLU A 521 -15.79 -33.91 -61.02
CA GLU A 521 -16.16 -35.18 -60.38
C GLU A 521 -16.46 -35.05 -58.87
N GLU A 522 -17.35 -35.94 -58.42
CA GLU A 522 -18.18 -35.91 -57.21
C GLU A 522 -17.50 -36.28 -55.88
N GLY A 523 -18.14 -35.89 -54.76
CA GLY A 523 -17.76 -36.33 -53.42
C GLY A 523 -18.69 -35.92 -52.25
N ALA A 524 -20.01 -36.11 -52.41
CA ALA A 524 -21.08 -36.34 -51.42
C ALA A 524 -21.11 -35.68 -49.99
N HIS A 525 -22.23 -34.95 -49.80
CA HIS A 525 -23.17 -34.87 -48.65
C HIS A 525 -23.06 -33.77 -47.56
N GLY A 526 -24.04 -32.85 -47.59
CA GLY A 526 -24.73 -32.32 -46.39
C GLY A 526 -25.14 -30.83 -46.41
N GLN A 527 -26.28 -30.48 -47.01
CA GLN A 527 -26.90 -29.14 -47.01
C GLN A 527 -27.42 -28.70 -45.62
N VAL A 528 -27.17 -27.45 -45.20
CA VAL A 528 -28.15 -26.51 -44.62
C VAL A 528 -27.68 -25.06 -44.88
N GLU A 529 -28.50 -24.28 -45.57
CA GLU A 529 -28.33 -22.83 -45.87
C GLU A 529 -28.39 -21.97 -44.59
N SER A 530 -27.50 -20.98 -44.44
CA SER A 530 -27.52 -20.03 -43.32
C SER A 530 -28.01 -18.64 -43.73
N ASN A 531 -29.06 -18.17 -43.05
CA ASN A 531 -29.56 -16.79 -43.02
C ASN A 531 -28.52 -15.79 -42.49
N GLY A 532 -27.61 -15.30 -43.35
CA GLY A 532 -26.59 -14.31 -42.97
C GLY A 532 -27.03 -12.84 -43.02
N THR A 533 -28.15 -12.53 -43.66
CA THR A 533 -28.57 -11.13 -43.93
C THR A 533 -29.44 -10.53 -42.83
N ASP A 534 -30.21 -11.34 -42.11
CA ASP A 534 -31.12 -10.86 -41.04
C ASP A 534 -30.37 -10.40 -39.78
N SER A 535 -29.20 -10.97 -39.48
CA SER A 535 -28.43 -10.61 -38.28
C SER A 535 -27.75 -9.23 -38.37
N LEU A 536 -27.35 -8.78 -39.56
CA LEU A 536 -26.76 -7.46 -39.76
C LEU A 536 -27.80 -6.34 -39.68
N GLY A 537 -29.03 -6.60 -40.14
CA GLY A 537 -30.16 -5.70 -39.96
C GLY A 537 -30.52 -5.52 -38.49
N SER A 538 -30.60 -6.62 -37.74
CA SER A 538 -30.89 -6.61 -36.30
C SER A 538 -29.84 -5.84 -35.48
N ILE A 539 -28.55 -5.93 -35.82
CA ILE A 539 -27.49 -5.19 -35.12
C ILE A 539 -27.57 -3.68 -35.37
N LYS A 540 -27.86 -3.25 -36.61
CA LYS A 540 -28.02 -1.81 -36.90
C LYS A 540 -29.22 -1.21 -36.17
N GLU A 541 -30.32 -1.95 -36.08
CA GLU A 541 -31.51 -1.54 -35.36
C GLU A 541 -31.26 -1.41 -33.85
N ILE A 542 -30.47 -2.33 -33.28
CA ILE A 542 -30.06 -2.28 -31.86
C ILE A 542 -29.13 -1.08 -31.59
N MET A 543 -28.19 -0.79 -32.50
CA MET A 543 -27.31 0.37 -32.38
C MET A 543 -28.12 1.68 -32.43
N GLU A 544 -29.09 1.78 -33.34
CA GLU A 544 -29.92 2.97 -33.49
C GLU A 544 -30.87 3.19 -32.30
N GLN A 545 -31.40 2.12 -31.70
CA GLN A 545 -32.19 2.20 -30.47
C GLN A 545 -31.35 2.63 -29.25
N MET A 546 -30.14 2.08 -29.12
CA MET A 546 -29.22 2.44 -28.04
C MET A 546 -28.81 3.92 -28.14
N ASP A 547 -28.54 4.42 -29.34
CA ASP A 547 -28.19 5.82 -29.56
C ASP A 547 -29.38 6.76 -29.27
N GLN A 548 -30.61 6.37 -29.63
CA GLN A 548 -31.82 7.14 -29.29
C GLN A 548 -32.04 7.26 -27.77
N GLU A 549 -31.75 6.21 -27.01
CA GLU A 549 -31.84 6.26 -25.55
C GLU A 549 -30.75 7.17 -24.95
N LEU A 550 -29.54 7.14 -25.52
CA LEU A 550 -28.39 7.92 -25.06
C LEU A 550 -28.51 9.42 -25.34
N LEU A 551 -29.22 9.84 -26.39
CA LEU A 551 -29.45 11.27 -26.72
C LEU A 551 -30.05 12.07 -25.56
N SER A 552 -30.88 11.43 -24.73
CA SER A 552 -31.53 12.08 -23.59
C SER A 552 -30.65 12.20 -22.35
N THR A 553 -29.52 11.47 -22.32
CA THR A 553 -28.61 11.41 -21.17
C THR A 553 -27.56 12.52 -21.23
N ASN A 554 -26.91 12.79 -20.10
CA ASN A 554 -25.80 13.74 -20.03
C ASN A 554 -24.65 13.37 -21.00
N ILE A 555 -24.52 12.08 -21.36
CA ILE A 555 -23.54 11.59 -22.33
C ILE A 555 -23.91 12.03 -23.75
N GLY A 556 -25.18 11.93 -24.15
CA GLY A 556 -25.64 12.43 -25.45
C GLY A 556 -25.55 13.96 -25.57
N GLN A 557 -25.76 14.69 -24.47
CA GLN A 557 -25.66 16.15 -24.42
C GLN A 557 -24.20 16.66 -24.39
N SER A 558 -23.24 15.81 -24.03
CA SER A 558 -21.81 16.16 -23.97
C SER A 558 -21.12 16.25 -25.34
N PHE A 559 -21.79 15.83 -26.41
CA PHE A 559 -21.30 15.91 -27.77
C PHE A 559 -22.03 16.98 -28.57
N GLY A 560 -21.32 18.01 -29.02
CA GLY A 560 -21.84 19.04 -29.91
C GLY A 560 -22.16 18.47 -31.29
N GLN A 561 -23.41 18.60 -31.72
CA GLN A 561 -23.84 18.35 -33.10
C GLN A 561 -23.94 19.68 -33.85
N THR A 562 -23.29 19.79 -35.01
CA THR A 562 -23.37 20.98 -35.86
C THR A 562 -24.74 21.05 -36.54
N VAL A 563 -25.60 22.00 -36.14
CA VAL A 563 -26.85 22.30 -36.87
C VAL A 563 -26.51 23.20 -38.06
N ASN A 564 -26.55 22.67 -39.28
CA ASN A 564 -26.46 23.49 -40.49
C ASN A 564 -27.72 24.35 -40.67
N PRO A 565 -27.64 25.69 -40.70
CA PRO A 565 -28.80 26.58 -40.79
C PRO A 565 -29.22 26.86 -42.23
N SER A 566 -29.28 25.83 -43.07
CA SER A 566 -29.73 25.96 -44.47
C SER A 566 -30.59 24.77 -44.86
N LEU A 567 -31.87 24.79 -44.44
CA LEU A 567 -33.04 24.26 -45.14
C LEU A 567 -34.29 24.53 -44.28
N SER A 568 -34.80 25.76 -44.36
CA SER A 568 -36.14 26.11 -43.88
C SER A 568 -37.12 26.15 -45.08
N PHE A 569 -38.29 25.54 -44.86
CA PHE A 569 -39.54 25.53 -45.65
C PHE A 569 -39.71 24.41 -46.71
N ILE A 570 -40.55 23.41 -46.39
CA ILE A 570 -41.94 23.22 -46.90
C ILE A 570 -42.61 22.04 -46.14
N SER A 571 -43.92 22.16 -45.91
CA SER A 571 -44.80 21.36 -45.06
C SER A 571 -45.19 19.97 -45.61
N ALA A 572 -45.09 18.90 -44.78
CA ALA A 572 -46.00 17.74 -44.66
C ALA A 572 -45.39 16.65 -43.73
N PRO A 573 -46.18 15.83 -43.01
CA PRO A 573 -45.64 14.85 -42.07
C PRO A 573 -45.35 13.54 -42.79
N GLN A 574 -44.11 13.33 -43.20
CA GLN A 574 -43.58 12.00 -43.52
C GLN A 574 -42.19 11.83 -42.90
N LEU A 575 -42.01 10.65 -42.31
CA LEU A 575 -40.81 10.10 -41.67
C LEU A 575 -39.48 10.77 -42.07
N ASN A 576 -38.95 11.63 -41.19
CA ASN A 576 -37.56 12.05 -41.26
C ASN A 576 -36.70 10.92 -40.69
N PHE A 577 -36.04 10.16 -41.58
CA PHE A 577 -34.77 9.51 -41.25
C PHE A 577 -33.80 10.62 -40.82
N TYR A 578 -33.51 10.73 -39.52
CA TYR A 578 -32.35 11.48 -39.06
C TYR A 578 -31.12 10.64 -39.43
N SER A 579 -30.59 10.85 -40.64
CA SER A 579 -29.23 10.41 -40.94
C SER A 579 -28.30 11.18 -40.00
N ILE A 580 -27.80 10.49 -38.98
CA ILE A 580 -26.88 11.02 -37.97
C ILE A 580 -25.65 11.55 -38.70
N GLN A 581 -25.36 12.85 -38.57
CA GLN A 581 -24.13 13.42 -39.12
C GLN A 581 -22.93 12.95 -38.28
N PRO A 582 -21.77 12.70 -38.91
CA PRO A 582 -20.54 12.36 -38.19
C PRO A 582 -20.22 13.42 -37.14
N LEU A 583 -19.81 12.97 -35.95
CA LEU A 583 -19.32 13.83 -34.89
C LEU A 583 -18.09 14.61 -35.36
N ASP A 584 -18.11 15.93 -35.19
CA ASP A 584 -16.92 16.74 -35.35
C ASP A 584 -16.04 16.57 -34.11
N LEU A 585 -15.09 15.64 -34.21
CA LEU A 585 -14.19 15.27 -33.13
C LEU A 585 -13.30 16.44 -32.70
N ASP A 586 -12.95 17.33 -33.62
CA ASP A 586 -12.03 18.43 -33.36
C ASP A 586 -12.70 19.51 -32.49
N VAL A 587 -13.95 19.86 -32.80
CA VAL A 587 -14.71 20.86 -32.03
C VAL A 587 -15.05 20.34 -30.63
N ASN A 588 -15.44 19.07 -30.51
CA ASN A 588 -15.75 18.46 -29.22
C ASN A 588 -14.51 18.26 -28.35
N LEU A 589 -13.36 17.93 -28.94
CA LEU A 589 -12.11 17.83 -28.21
C LEU A 589 -11.71 19.19 -27.64
N VAL A 590 -11.76 20.25 -28.46
CA VAL A 590 -11.39 21.61 -28.03
C VAL A 590 -12.35 22.15 -26.98
N ALA A 591 -13.67 21.91 -27.12
CA ALA A 591 -14.67 22.33 -26.14
C ALA A 591 -14.46 21.66 -24.77
N ASN A 592 -14.31 20.34 -24.74
CA ASN A 592 -14.08 19.59 -23.51
C ASN A 592 -12.74 19.94 -22.85
N LEU A 593 -11.71 20.21 -23.65
CA LEU A 593 -10.40 20.63 -23.16
C LEU A 593 -10.44 22.04 -22.54
N LEU A 594 -11.15 22.98 -23.18
CA LEU A 594 -11.37 24.34 -22.65
C LEU A 594 -12.23 24.33 -21.38
N GLU A 595 -13.28 23.52 -21.33
CA GLU A 595 -14.12 23.37 -20.14
C GLU A 595 -13.31 22.79 -18.98
N SER A 596 -12.50 21.74 -19.24
CA SER A 596 -11.60 21.16 -18.24
C SER A 596 -10.57 22.17 -17.72
N LEU A 597 -9.98 22.99 -18.59
CA LEU A 597 -9.09 24.08 -18.18
C LEU A 597 -9.79 25.17 -17.37
N SER A 598 -11.05 25.47 -17.70
CA SER A 598 -11.84 26.47 -16.97
C SER A 598 -12.18 25.98 -15.56
N CYS A 599 -12.45 24.69 -15.38
CA CYS A 599 -12.67 24.07 -14.07
C CYS A 599 -11.40 24.02 -13.22
N GLU A 600 -10.23 23.97 -13.83
CA GLU A 600 -8.93 23.98 -13.14
C GLU A 600 -8.56 25.36 -12.57
N ALA A 601 -9.25 26.44 -12.97
CA ALA A 601 -9.13 27.79 -12.41
C ALA A 601 -7.68 28.31 -12.27
N GLY A 602 -6.80 27.90 -13.19
CA GLY A 602 -5.38 28.30 -13.21
C GLY A 602 -4.44 27.47 -12.31
N LEU A 603 -4.93 26.38 -11.71
CA LEU A 603 -4.10 25.38 -11.03
C LEU A 603 -3.65 24.28 -12.02
N ALA A 604 -2.59 23.55 -11.68
CA ALA A 604 -2.14 22.42 -12.50
C ALA A 604 -3.14 21.25 -12.40
N GLY A 605 -3.81 20.92 -13.50
CA GLY A 605 -4.70 19.77 -13.61
C GLY A 605 -4.46 18.95 -14.88
N PRO A 606 -5.28 17.91 -15.12
CA PRO A 606 -5.10 16.97 -16.23
C PRO A 606 -5.01 17.64 -17.60
N ALA A 607 -5.85 18.64 -17.88
CA ALA A 607 -5.88 19.32 -19.18
C ALA A 607 -4.68 20.27 -19.35
N SER A 608 -4.33 20.99 -18.29
CA SER A 608 -3.13 21.83 -18.18
C SER A 608 -1.83 21.03 -18.39
N ASN A 609 -1.70 19.86 -17.74
CA ASN A 609 -0.55 18.98 -17.87
C ASN A 609 -0.43 18.37 -19.27
N LEU A 610 -1.56 18.00 -19.89
CA LEU A 610 -1.58 17.50 -21.27
C LEU A 610 -1.13 18.58 -22.27
N LEU A 611 -1.63 19.81 -22.16
CA LEU A 611 -1.19 20.90 -23.03
C LEU A 611 0.29 21.26 -22.85
N GLN A 612 0.79 21.22 -21.61
CA GLN A 612 2.21 21.43 -21.34
C GLN A 612 3.07 20.31 -21.93
N SER A 613 2.61 19.05 -21.88
CA SER A 613 3.29 17.92 -22.53
C SER A 613 3.30 18.02 -24.06
N LEU A 614 2.30 18.69 -24.64
CA LEU A 614 2.21 19.00 -26.07
C LEU A 614 2.96 20.29 -26.47
N GLY A 615 3.64 20.95 -25.52
CA GLY A 615 4.45 22.15 -25.76
C GLY A 615 3.65 23.45 -25.92
N ILE A 616 2.36 23.45 -25.59
CA ILE A 616 1.48 24.61 -25.70
C ILE A 616 1.43 25.31 -24.33
N HIS A 617 2.06 26.49 -24.23
CA HIS A 617 2.02 27.30 -23.01
C HIS A 617 0.86 28.31 -23.06
N LEU A 618 -0.11 28.15 -22.16
CA LEU A 618 -1.21 29.10 -22.01
C LEU A 618 -0.74 30.37 -21.27
N PRO A 619 -1.16 31.57 -21.70
CA PRO A 619 -0.89 32.81 -20.96
C PRO A 619 -1.61 32.81 -19.61
N PRO A 620 -1.06 33.46 -18.56
CA PRO A 620 -1.71 33.54 -17.25
C PRO A 620 -3.05 34.29 -17.37
N ASN A 621 -4.12 33.69 -16.85
CA ASN A 621 -5.47 34.28 -16.84
C ASN A 621 -5.44 35.66 -16.17
N SER A 622 -5.76 36.71 -16.93
CA SER A 622 -5.76 38.11 -16.48
C SER A 622 -7.14 38.62 -16.05
N ASP A 623 -8.04 37.74 -15.62
CA ASP A 623 -9.36 38.12 -15.14
C ASP A 623 -9.44 37.94 -13.62
N THR A 624 -9.17 39.03 -12.90
CA THR A 624 -9.61 39.21 -11.51
C THR A 624 -11.06 39.65 -11.51
N THR A 625 -11.99 38.72 -11.28
CA THR A 625 -13.32 39.00 -10.70
C THR A 625 -13.78 37.85 -9.85
#